data_AF-A0A075FME8-F1
#
_entry.id   AF-A0A075FME8-F1
#
_cell.length_a   1.000
_cell.length_b   1.000
_cell.length_c   1.000
_cell.angle_alpha   90.00
_cell.angle_beta   90.00
_cell.angle_gamma   90.00
#
_symmetry.space_group_name_H-M   'P 1'
#
loop_
_entity.id
_entity.type
_entity.pdbx_description
1 polymer ?
#
loop_
_entity_poly.entity_id
_entity_poly.type
_entity_poly.pdbx_seq_one_letter_code
_entity_poly.pdbx_strand_id
1 'polypeptide(L)'
;MKNGDQILYYHTGDERQVVGIMTVTSKPYSNPKEDNERFIVVDVKFKKQLKNPVTLEQMKKEKSFKDWELLRIGRLSVMPVPKNIWDKIIKMSQ
;
A
#
# COMPACT_ATOMS: atom_id res chain seq x y z
N MET A 1 7.05 -2.51 -9.65
CA MET A 1 7.69 -2.86 -8.36
C MET A 1 8.90 -3.71 -8.62
N LYS A 2 9.97 -3.53 -7.85
CA LYS A 2 11.21 -4.32 -7.91
C LYS A 2 11.57 -4.83 -6.51
N ASN A 3 12.45 -5.82 -6.45
CA ASN A 3 12.97 -6.36 -5.20
C ASN A 3 13.51 -5.24 -4.30
N GLY A 4 13.10 -5.24 -3.03
CA GLY A 4 13.47 -4.22 -2.04
C GLY A 4 12.53 -3.00 -1.96
N ASP A 5 11.61 -2.82 -2.92
CA ASP A 5 10.60 -1.75 -2.81
C ASP A 5 9.74 -1.96 -1.55
N GLN A 6 9.42 -0.87 -0.85
CA GLN A 6 8.57 -0.89 0.33
C GLN A 6 7.11 -0.61 -0.04
N ILE A 7 6.19 -1.22 0.70
CA ILE A 7 4.74 -1.11 0.49
C ILE A 7 4.07 -0.72 1.81
N LEU A 8 3.11 0.20 1.77
CA LEU A 8 2.18 0.44 2.86
C LEU A 8 1.13 -0.68 2.83
N TYR A 9 1.04 -1.47 3.90
CA TYR A 9 0.05 -2.54 4.01
C TYR A 9 -1.27 -1.96 4.51
N TYR A 10 -2.27 -1.95 3.65
CA TYR A 10 -3.58 -1.35 3.89
C TYR A 10 -4.64 -2.44 4.05
N HIS A 11 -5.34 -2.43 5.19
CA HIS A 11 -6.56 -3.22 5.37
C HIS A 11 -7.73 -2.51 4.69
N THR A 12 -8.55 -3.30 3.99
CA THR A 12 -9.78 -2.85 3.31
C THR A 12 -10.99 -3.64 3.82
N GLY A 13 -12.20 -3.13 3.58
CA GLY A 13 -13.46 -3.70 4.09
C GLY A 13 -13.93 -2.97 5.34
N ASP A 14 -14.12 -3.73 6.43
CA ASP A 14 -14.56 -3.21 7.74
C ASP A 14 -13.46 -2.40 8.42
N GLU A 15 -12.20 -2.83 8.27
CA GLU A 15 -11.03 -2.05 8.63
C GLU A 15 -10.51 -1.30 7.40
N ARG A 16 -10.30 0.01 7.53
CA ARG A 16 -9.83 0.89 6.44
C ARG A 16 -8.66 1.72 6.91
N GLN A 17 -7.48 1.12 6.92
CA GLN A 17 -6.31 1.73 7.54
C GLN A 17 -4.99 1.14 7.05
N VAL A 18 -3.95 1.96 7.03
CA VAL A 18 -2.57 1.50 6.86
C VAL A 18 -2.09 0.93 8.19
N VAL A 19 -1.78 -0.36 8.23
CA VAL A 19 -1.42 -1.10 9.46
C VAL A 19 0.07 -1.42 9.57
N GLY A 20 0.80 -1.38 8.46
CA GLY A 20 2.13 -1.95 8.42
C GLY A 20 2.93 -1.58 7.18
N ILE A 21 4.14 -2.11 7.14
CA ILE A 21 5.04 -2.02 6.00
C ILE A 21 5.38 -3.43 5.54
N MET A 22 5.35 -3.65 4.24
CA MET A 22 5.85 -4.85 3.58
C MET A 22 7.03 -4.51 2.68
N THR A 23 7.70 -5.53 2.17
CA THR A 23 8.80 -5.38 1.22
C THR A 23 8.67 -6.42 0.13
N VAL A 24 8.87 -6.00 -1.12
CA VAL A 24 8.88 -6.89 -2.29
C VAL A 24 10.12 -7.77 -2.24
N THR A 25 9.95 -9.08 -2.41
CA THR A 25 11.04 -10.07 -2.33
C THR A 25 11.33 -10.79 -3.63
N SER A 26 10.55 -10.56 -4.68
CA SER A 26 10.75 -11.14 -6.02
C SER A 26 10.83 -10.08 -7.11
N LYS A 27 11.28 -10.49 -8.30
CA LYS A 27 10.96 -9.75 -9.54
C LYS A 27 9.50 -10.06 -9.93
N PRO A 28 8.81 -9.19 -10.70
CA PRO A 28 7.50 -9.51 -11.24
C PRO A 28 7.53 -10.78 -12.10
N TYR A 29 6.53 -11.64 -11.98
CA TYR A 29 6.41 -12.90 -12.73
C TYR A 29 4.94 -13.25 -12.99
N SER A 30 4.68 -14.11 -13.98
CA SER A 30 3.33 -14.58 -14.32
C SER A 30 2.72 -15.37 -13.16
N ASN A 31 1.46 -15.11 -12.84
CA ASN A 31 0.75 -15.75 -11.74
C ASN A 31 0.56 -17.24 -12.01
N PRO A 32 1.15 -18.15 -11.22
CA PRO A 32 1.05 -19.58 -11.46
C PRO A 32 -0.35 -20.16 -11.20
N LYS A 33 -1.27 -19.35 -10.65
CA LYS A 33 -2.68 -19.72 -10.42
C LYS A 33 -3.61 -19.28 -11.56
N GLU A 34 -3.08 -18.62 -12.58
CA GLU A 34 -3.85 -18.10 -13.71
C GLU A 34 -3.27 -18.64 -15.00
N ASP A 35 -4.13 -19.08 -15.92
CA ASP A 35 -3.69 -19.55 -17.24
C ASP A 35 -3.24 -18.40 -18.15
N ASN A 36 -3.65 -17.16 -17.83
CA ASN A 36 -3.36 -15.99 -18.64
C ASN A 36 -2.12 -15.25 -18.13
N GLU A 37 -1.04 -15.28 -18.91
CA GLU A 37 0.26 -14.67 -18.59
C GLU A 37 0.21 -13.16 -18.33
N ARG A 38 -0.86 -12.46 -18.72
CA ARG A 38 -1.03 -11.03 -18.41
C ARG A 38 -1.16 -10.75 -16.91
N PHE A 39 -1.53 -11.75 -16.11
CA PHE A 39 -1.64 -11.60 -14.66
C PHE A 39 -0.25 -11.73 -14.04
N ILE A 40 0.36 -10.57 -13.75
CA ILE A 40 1.67 -10.50 -13.13
C ILE A 40 1.52 -10.30 -11.62
N VAL A 41 2.30 -11.06 -10.84
CA VAL A 41 2.35 -10.98 -9.38
C VAL A 41 3.78 -10.72 -8.91
N VAL A 42 3.89 -10.33 -7.63
CA VAL A 42 5.15 -10.21 -6.89
C VAL A 42 4.98 -10.86 -5.53
N ASP A 43 6.07 -11.42 -5.01
CA ASP A 43 6.12 -11.86 -3.62
C ASP A 43 6.43 -10.68 -2.72
N VAL A 44 5.75 -10.65 -1.57
CA VAL A 44 5.92 -9.63 -0.55
C VAL A 44 6.07 -10.28 0.82
N LYS A 45 6.96 -9.72 1.64
CA LYS A 45 7.16 -10.14 3.01
C LYS A 45 6.77 -9.02 3.97
N PHE A 46 6.06 -9.38 5.04
CA PHE A 46 5.77 -8.45 6.12
C PHE A 46 7.08 -7.99 6.79
N LYS A 47 7.25 -6.67 6.92
CA LYS A 47 8.46 -6.08 7.50
C LYS A 47 8.23 -5.63 8.94
N LYS A 48 7.18 -4.82 9.18
CA LYS A 48 6.82 -4.38 10.53
C LYS A 48 5.40 -3.84 10.60
N GLN A 49 4.82 -3.91 11.80
CA GLN A 49 3.59 -3.22 12.13
C GLN A 49 3.86 -1.74 12.41
N LEU A 50 2.90 -0.88 12.09
CA LEU A 50 2.88 0.50 12.54
C LEU A 50 2.39 0.56 13.98
N LYS A 51 2.98 1.44 14.80
CA LYS A 51 2.58 1.58 16.21
C LYS A 51 1.15 2.12 16.32
N ASN A 52 0.84 3.12 15.50
CA ASN A 52 -0.50 3.67 15.35
C ASN A 52 -0.95 3.48 13.89
N PRO A 53 -1.91 2.57 13.59
CA PRO A 53 -2.49 2.47 12.26
C PRO A 53 -3.10 3.81 11.80
N VAL A 54 -2.97 4.13 10.52
CA VAL A 54 -3.48 5.38 9.95
C VAL A 54 -4.75 5.11 9.16
N THR A 55 -5.88 5.59 9.66
CA THR A 55 -7.21 5.27 9.09
C THR A 55 -7.51 6.09 7.84
N LEU A 56 -8.40 5.57 7.00
CA LEU A 56 -8.91 6.28 5.83
C LEU A 56 -9.55 7.61 6.21
N GLU A 57 -10.23 7.69 7.35
CA GLU A 57 -10.81 8.93 7.85
C GLU A 57 -9.74 9.97 8.21
N GLN A 58 -8.65 9.54 8.87
CA GLN A 58 -7.51 10.42 9.13
C GLN A 58 -6.86 10.89 7.82
N MET A 59 -6.69 9.98 6.86
CA MET A 59 -6.14 10.30 5.54
C MET A 59 -7.01 11.30 4.77
N LYS A 60 -8.34 11.17 4.83
CA LYS A 60 -9.28 12.11 4.20
C LYS A 60 -9.24 13.52 4.80
N LYS A 61 -8.86 13.65 6.08
CA LYS A 61 -8.71 14.95 6.76
C LYS A 61 -7.39 15.64 6.40
N GLU A 62 -6.42 14.91 5.86
CA GLU A 62 -5.12 15.44 5.46
C GLU A 62 -5.19 16.04 4.05
N LYS A 63 -5.18 17.37 3.97
CA LYS A 63 -5.29 18.10 2.69
C LYS A 63 -4.20 17.73 1.68
N SER A 64 -3.01 17.36 2.16
CA SER A 64 -1.91 16.94 1.27
C SER A 64 -2.15 15.60 0.57
N PHE A 65 -3.17 14.82 0.97
CA PHE A 65 -3.50 13.53 0.36
C PHE A 65 -4.64 13.61 -0.66
N LYS A 66 -5.25 14.78 -0.86
CA LYS A 66 -6.50 14.93 -1.63
C LYS A 66 -6.45 14.32 -3.04
N ASP A 67 -5.29 14.36 -3.69
CA ASP A 67 -5.10 13.90 -5.07
C ASP A 67 -4.51 12.50 -5.16
N TRP A 68 -4.28 11.84 -4.01
CA TRP A 68 -3.75 10.49 -3.99
C TRP A 68 -4.79 9.47 -4.44
N GLU A 69 -4.35 8.49 -5.22
CA GLU A 69 -5.20 7.49 -5.87
C GLU A 69 -6.05 6.71 -4.87
N LEU A 70 -5.53 6.44 -3.66
CA LEU A 70 -6.29 5.77 -2.59
C LEU A 70 -7.61 6.48 -2.26
N LEU A 71 -7.61 7.82 -2.29
CA LEU A 71 -8.79 8.63 -1.96
C LEU A 71 -9.70 8.87 -3.16
N ARG A 72 -9.15 8.80 -4.38
CA ARG A 72 -9.85 9.11 -5.62
C ARG A 72 -10.43 7.89 -6.33
N ILE A 73 -9.79 6.72 -6.22
CA ILE A 73 -10.10 5.53 -7.02
C ILE A 73 -10.40 4.35 -6.09
N GLY A 74 -11.66 4.23 -5.66
CA GLY A 74 -12.06 3.31 -4.59
C GLY A 74 -11.88 1.81 -4.85
N ARG A 75 -11.65 1.37 -6.09
CA ARG A 75 -11.44 -0.05 -6.45
C ARG A 75 -10.01 -0.37 -6.92
N LEU A 76 -9.08 0.58 -6.77
CA LEU A 76 -7.68 0.35 -7.10
C LEU A 76 -6.96 -0.29 -5.92
N SER A 77 -6.56 -1.57 -6.07
CA SER A 77 -5.94 -2.33 -4.97
C SER A 77 -4.44 -2.03 -4.79
N VAL A 78 -3.76 -1.64 -5.88
CA VAL A 78 -2.33 -1.32 -5.87
C VAL A 78 -2.13 0.02 -6.56
N MET A 79 -1.44 0.93 -5.88
CA MET A 79 -1.17 2.28 -6.38
C MET A 79 0.22 2.74 -5.91
N PRO A 80 0.87 3.67 -6.62
CA PRO A 80 2.08 4.29 -6.12
C PRO A 80 1.79 5.10 -4.84
N VAL A 81 2.79 5.19 -3.97
CA VAL A 81 2.78 6.10 -2.82
C VAL A 81 3.86 7.16 -3.06
N PRO A 82 3.48 8.41 -3.39
CA PRO A 82 4.43 9.51 -3.48
C PRO A 82 5.23 9.66 -2.19
N LYS A 83 6.51 10.03 -2.29
CA LYS A 83 7.43 10.10 -1.14
C LYS A 83 6.90 11.00 -0.02
N ASN A 84 6.33 12.16 -0.37
CA ASN A 84 5.72 13.08 0.59
C ASN A 84 4.56 12.46 1.36
N ILE A 85 3.74 11.63 0.71
CA ILE A 85 2.64 10.91 1.34
C ILE A 85 3.18 9.80 2.25
N TRP A 86 4.17 9.04 1.75
CA TRP A 86 4.85 8.01 2.54
C TRP A 86 5.39 8.59 3.85
N ASP A 87 6.20 9.64 3.77
CA ASP A 87 6.83 10.27 4.95
C ASP A 87 5.77 10.78 5.94
N LYS A 88 4.66 11.33 5.43
CA LYS A 88 3.56 11.81 6.26
C LYS A 88 2.80 10.67 6.95
N ILE A 89 2.51 9.57 6.26
CA ILE A 89 1.90 8.37 6.88
C ILE A 89 2.81 7.84 7.98
N ILE A 90 4.11 7.72 7.73
CA ILE A 90 5.06 7.28 8.75
C ILE A 90 5.01 8.20 9.97
N LYS A 91 5.01 9.52 9.78
CA LYS A 91 4.89 10.49 10.88
C LYS A 91 3.57 10.37 11.66
N MET A 92 2.45 10.14 10.97
CA MET A 92 1.13 9.94 11.61
C MET A 92 1.07 8.62 12.39
N SER A 93 1.94 7.66 12.06
CA SER A 93 1.91 6.30 12.60
C SER A 93 2.82 6.04 13.82
N GLN A 94 3.54 7.07 14.27
CA GLN A 94 4.46 7.03 15.41
C GLN A 94 3.74 7.17 16.75
#